data_AF-A0A1E4ZRQ9-F1
#
_entry.id   AF-A0A1E4ZRQ9-F1
#
_cell.length_a   1.000
_cell.length_b   1.000
_cell.length_c   1.000
_cell.angle_alpha   90.00
_cell.angle_beta   90.00
_cell.angle_gamma   90.00
#
_symmetry.space_group_name_H-M   'P 1'
#
loop_
_entity.id
_entity.type
_entity.pdbx_description
1 polymer ?
#
loop_
_entity_poly.entity_id
_entity_poly.type
_entity_poly.pdbx_seq_one_letter_code
_entity_poly.pdbx_strand_id
1 'polypeptide(L)'
;MSSQGLTTKPVERYNTGHSGPCPVYSKSFEDAKVTTRDIVQTRLAAVVAEHSPMPFPDAIDDDDELDVFGLDSLAFMSLLTAIEKEVGYIPKPILEGDLYPETFGELVSAYGE
;
A
#
# COMPACT_ATOMS: atom_id res chain seq x y z
N MET A 1 -64.45 -4.36 -4.88
CA MET A 1 -63.59 -4.28 -6.07
C MET A 1 -62.27 -3.68 -5.64
N SER A 2 -61.20 -4.47 -5.79
CA SER A 2 -59.78 -4.13 -5.94
C SER A 2 -59.16 -3.02 -5.07
N SER A 3 -58.37 -3.31 -4.03
CA SER A 3 -56.97 -3.78 -4.01
C SER A 3 -55.94 -2.64 -3.91
N GLN A 4 -54.97 -2.85 -2.99
CA GLN A 4 -53.61 -2.26 -2.89
C GLN A 4 -53.53 -0.86 -2.25
N GLY A 5 -52.64 -0.55 -1.30
CA GLY A 5 -51.50 -1.27 -0.73
C GLY A 5 -50.59 -0.24 -0.02
N LEU A 6 -50.11 -0.57 1.18
CA LEU A 6 -49.10 0.17 1.93
C LEU A 6 -47.83 0.42 1.10
N THR A 7 -47.15 1.55 1.31
CA THR A 7 -45.70 1.53 1.63
C THR A 7 -45.17 2.94 1.89
N THR A 8 -44.99 3.27 3.17
CA THR A 8 -43.95 4.21 3.62
C THR A 8 -42.59 3.63 3.23
N LYS A 9 -41.90 4.22 2.25
CA LYS A 9 -40.50 3.85 2.01
C LYS A 9 -39.62 4.50 3.10
N PRO A 10 -38.77 3.71 3.78
CA PRO A 10 -37.90 4.19 4.84
C PRO A 10 -36.68 4.95 4.29
N VAL A 11 -36.08 5.78 5.14
CA VAL A 11 -34.75 6.40 5.00
C VAL A 11 -33.79 5.50 4.22
N GLU A 12 -33.27 6.04 3.12
CA GLU A 12 -32.26 5.39 2.29
C GLU A 12 -30.93 5.38 3.06
N ARG A 13 -30.73 4.27 3.79
CA ARG A 13 -29.43 3.88 4.30
C ARG A 13 -28.56 3.53 3.10
N TYR A 14 -27.50 4.31 2.87
CA TYR A 14 -26.42 3.89 1.98
C TYR A 14 -25.81 2.60 2.57
N ASN A 15 -26.04 1.48 1.89
CA ASN A 15 -25.34 0.24 2.14
C ASN A 15 -24.98 -0.42 0.81
N THR A 16 -23.69 -0.77 0.72
CA THR A 16 -23.08 -1.82 -0.10
C THR A 16 -22.87 -1.56 -1.59
N GLY A 17 -21.61 -1.42 -1.99
CA GLY A 17 -21.25 -1.37 -3.40
C GLY A 17 -19.76 -1.32 -3.77
N HIS A 18 -18.83 -1.76 -2.93
CA HIS A 18 -17.55 -2.29 -3.42
C HIS A 18 -16.91 -3.22 -2.39
N SER A 19 -17.51 -4.40 -2.24
CA SER A 19 -16.72 -5.61 -2.02
C SER A 19 -16.00 -5.93 -3.33
N GLY A 20 -15.05 -5.09 -3.71
CA GLY A 20 -13.97 -5.57 -4.56
C GLY A 20 -13.14 -6.50 -3.67
N PRO A 21 -12.68 -7.67 -4.15
CA PRO A 21 -11.54 -8.26 -3.49
C PRO A 21 -10.48 -7.16 -3.46
N CYS A 22 -10.01 -6.75 -2.26
CA CYS A 22 -8.65 -6.23 -2.18
C CYS A 22 -7.83 -7.21 -3.02
N PRO A 23 -7.06 -6.78 -4.03
CA PRO A 23 -6.28 -7.71 -4.83
C PRO A 23 -5.39 -8.47 -3.85
N VAL A 24 -5.83 -9.68 -3.52
CA VAL A 24 -5.01 -10.68 -2.88
C VAL A 24 -3.95 -10.91 -3.94
N TYR A 25 -2.80 -10.28 -3.74
CA TYR A 25 -1.61 -10.50 -4.53
C TYR A 25 -1.17 -11.94 -4.21
N SER A 26 -1.91 -12.91 -4.74
CA SER A 26 -1.62 -14.34 -4.67
C SER A 26 -0.55 -14.64 -5.71
N LYS A 27 0.62 -14.02 -5.53
CA LYS A 27 1.81 -14.44 -6.25
C LYS A 27 2.42 -15.53 -5.39
N SER A 28 2.17 -16.77 -5.80
CA SER A 28 3.00 -17.89 -5.38
C SER A 28 4.42 -17.50 -5.72
N PHE A 29 5.25 -17.22 -4.72
CA PHE A 29 6.67 -17.06 -4.90
C PHE A 29 7.30 -18.35 -4.44
N GLU A 30 7.65 -19.19 -5.42
CA GLU A 30 8.69 -20.21 -5.30
C GLU A 30 9.88 -19.70 -4.45
N ASP A 31 10.46 -20.62 -3.68
CA ASP A 31 11.71 -20.67 -2.86
C ASP A 31 12.93 -19.81 -3.30
N ALA A 32 12.74 -18.57 -3.71
CA ALA A 32 13.78 -17.55 -3.81
C ALA A 32 13.85 -16.85 -2.46
N LYS A 33 15.05 -16.72 -1.91
CA LYS A 33 15.32 -16.03 -0.65
C LYS A 33 14.87 -14.57 -0.78
N VAL A 34 13.63 -14.28 -0.37
CA VAL A 34 13.04 -12.95 -0.42
C VAL A 34 13.96 -12.00 0.33
N THR A 35 14.49 -11.00 -0.37
CA THR A 35 15.37 -9.99 0.24
C THR A 35 14.54 -8.84 0.78
N THR A 36 15.09 -8.05 1.70
CA THR A 36 14.40 -6.86 2.19
C THR A 36 14.05 -5.89 1.05
N ARG A 37 14.91 -5.78 0.04
CA ARG A 37 14.64 -4.99 -1.17
C ARG A 37 13.39 -5.47 -1.90
N ASP A 38 13.23 -6.79 -2.10
CA ASP A 38 12.04 -7.37 -2.73
C ASP A 38 10.76 -7.06 -1.93
N ILE A 39 10.83 -7.12 -0.60
CA ILE A 39 9.71 -6.80 0.28
C ILE A 39 9.34 -5.32 0.13
N VAL A 40 10.32 -4.42 0.25
CA VAL A 40 10.11 -2.97 0.14
C VAL A 40 9.53 -2.63 -1.23
N GLN A 41 10.08 -3.17 -2.32
CA GLN A 41 9.55 -2.97 -3.68
C GLN A 41 8.11 -3.46 -3.82
N THR A 42 7.83 -4.68 -3.34
CA THR A 42 6.50 -5.27 -3.43
C THR A 42 5.47 -4.45 -2.65
N ARG A 43 5.83 -3.98 -1.44
CA ARG A 43 4.95 -3.16 -0.62
C ARG A 43 4.77 -1.75 -1.19
N LEU A 44 5.83 -1.16 -1.73
CA LEU A 44 5.76 0.12 -2.39
C LEU A 44 4.80 0.05 -3.59
N ALA A 45 4.95 -0.95 -4.45
CA ALA A 45 4.06 -1.16 -5.60
C ALA A 45 2.58 -1.30 -5.17
N ALA A 46 2.32 -2.03 -4.09
CA ALA A 46 0.96 -2.21 -3.57
C ALA A 46 0.36 -0.90 -3.04
N VAL A 47 1.12 -0.13 -2.27
CA VAL A 47 0.68 1.16 -1.71
C VAL A 47 0.46 2.18 -2.83
N VAL A 48 1.37 2.25 -3.81
CA VAL A 48 1.20 3.12 -4.98
C VAL A 48 -0.06 2.74 -5.75
N ALA A 49 -0.31 1.46 -5.99
CA ALA A 49 -1.53 1.02 -6.69
C ALA A 49 -2.83 1.32 -5.92
N GLU A 50 -2.78 1.40 -4.59
CA GLU A 50 -3.95 1.69 -3.74
C GLU A 50 -4.21 3.19 -3.57
N HIS A 51 -3.14 3.98 -3.45
CA HIS A 51 -3.22 5.40 -3.06
C HIS A 51 -2.94 6.36 -4.23
N SER A 52 -2.33 5.91 -5.31
CA SER A 52 -1.95 6.73 -6.45
C SER A 52 -2.63 6.27 -7.75
N PRO A 53 -3.08 7.19 -8.60
CA PRO A 53 -3.54 6.86 -9.95
C PRO A 53 -2.37 6.55 -10.91
N MET A 54 -1.12 6.73 -10.48
CA MET A 54 0.07 6.54 -11.31
C MET A 54 0.46 5.05 -11.39
N PRO A 55 0.83 4.54 -12.57
CA PRO A 55 1.32 3.18 -12.71
C PRO A 55 2.69 3.03 -12.06
N PHE A 56 2.86 1.97 -11.26
CA PHE A 56 4.16 1.59 -10.73
C PHE A 56 4.97 0.85 -11.80
N PRO A 57 6.25 1.19 -12.03
CA PRO A 57 7.07 0.53 -13.05
C PRO A 57 7.40 -0.93 -12.67
N ASP A 58 7.67 -1.77 -13.67
CA ASP A 58 8.05 -3.17 -13.44
C ASP A 58 9.41 -3.32 -12.72
N ALA A 59 10.27 -2.30 -12.84
CA ALA A 59 11.56 -2.21 -12.17
C ALA A 59 11.75 -0.81 -11.59
N ILE A 60 12.36 -0.74 -10.41
CA ILE A 60 12.72 0.49 -9.71
C ILE A 60 14.22 0.44 -9.36
N ASP A 61 14.91 1.55 -9.58
CA ASP A 61 16.31 1.77 -9.26
C ASP A 61 16.44 2.49 -7.90
N ASP A 62 17.65 2.49 -7.35
CA ASP A 62 17.94 3.14 -6.06
C ASP A 62 17.87 4.67 -6.13
N ASP A 63 18.05 5.24 -7.33
CA ASP A 63 17.94 6.67 -7.60
C ASP A 63 16.49 7.12 -7.88
N ASP A 64 15.52 6.21 -7.97
CA ASP A 64 14.12 6.57 -8.21
C ASP A 64 13.51 7.24 -6.96
N GLU A 65 13.01 8.45 -7.15
CA GLU A 65 12.34 9.25 -6.11
C GLU A 65 10.99 8.64 -5.71
N LEU A 66 10.66 8.65 -4.43
CA LEU A 66 9.38 8.15 -3.93
C LEU A 66 8.21 9.13 -4.23
N ASP A 67 8.52 10.43 -4.30
CA ASP A 67 7.54 11.49 -4.55
C ASP A 67 6.94 11.41 -5.97
N VAL A 68 7.65 10.86 -6.95
CA VAL A 68 7.12 10.69 -8.33
C VAL A 68 5.93 9.74 -8.41
N PHE A 69 5.81 8.83 -7.43
CA PHE A 69 4.67 7.92 -7.33
C PHE A 69 3.47 8.57 -6.65
N GLY A 70 3.59 9.81 -6.15
CA GLY A 70 2.51 10.52 -5.47
C GLY A 70 2.13 9.88 -4.14
N LEU A 71 3.12 9.40 -3.38
CA LEU A 71 2.91 8.87 -2.04
C LEU A 71 2.65 10.03 -1.07
N ASP A 72 1.41 10.16 -0.61
CA ASP A 72 1.10 11.05 0.50
C ASP A 72 1.76 10.56 1.81
N SER A 73 1.92 11.45 2.79
CA SER A 73 2.49 11.13 4.11
C SER A 73 1.77 9.96 4.81
N LEU A 74 0.46 9.83 4.62
CA LEU A 74 -0.32 8.70 5.14
C LEU A 74 -0.02 7.40 4.39
N ALA A 75 0.13 7.46 3.07
CA ALA A 75 0.48 6.29 2.25
C ALA A 75 1.89 5.80 2.61
N PHE A 76 2.82 6.72 2.86
CA PHE A 76 4.16 6.39 3.34
C PHE A 76 4.13 5.68 4.71
N MET A 77 3.33 6.16 5.67
CA MET A 77 3.15 5.43 6.95
C MET A 77 2.52 4.04 6.78
N SER A 78 1.57 3.92 5.84
CA SER A 78 0.97 2.62 5.48
C SER A 78 2.03 1.67 4.91
N LEU A 79 2.93 2.18 4.06
CA LEU A 79 4.07 1.45 3.51
C LEU A 79 4.99 0.93 4.60
N LEU A 80 5.42 1.80 5.54
CA LEU A 80 6.28 1.38 6.66
C LEU A 80 5.63 0.28 7.50
N THR A 81 4.34 0.42 7.80
CA THR A 81 3.58 -0.60 8.54
C THR A 81 3.43 -1.91 7.75
N ALA A 82 3.30 -1.84 6.43
CA ALA A 82 3.23 -3.02 5.58
C ALA A 82 4.56 -3.75 5.48
N ILE A 83 5.67 -3.01 5.41
CA ILE A 83 7.04 -3.56 5.44
C ILE A 83 7.32 -4.17 6.82
N GLU A 84 6.98 -3.49 7.91
CA GLU A 84 7.13 -3.99 9.28
C GLU A 84 6.49 -5.37 9.47
N LYS A 85 5.31 -5.61 8.90
CA LYS A 85 4.62 -6.90 9.01
C LYS A 85 5.40 -8.06 8.40
N GLU A 86 6.27 -7.79 7.42
CA GLU A 86 7.10 -8.80 6.76
C GLU A 86 8.53 -8.85 7.31
N VAL A 87 9.14 -7.69 7.51
CA VAL A 87 10.52 -7.55 7.98
C VAL A 87 10.63 -7.69 9.51
N GLY A 88 9.58 -7.31 10.24
CA GLY A 88 9.48 -7.41 11.70
C GLY A 88 9.94 -6.17 12.47
N TYR A 89 10.38 -5.11 11.80
CA TYR A 89 10.77 -3.84 12.42
C TYR A 89 10.59 -2.67 11.45
N ILE A 90 10.53 -1.46 12.00
CA ILE A 90 10.65 -0.20 11.26
C ILE A 90 11.98 0.45 11.65
N PRO A 91 12.77 0.98 10.69
CA PRO A 91 14.01 1.68 10.99
C PRO A 91 13.76 2.86 11.93
N LYS A 92 14.45 2.87 13.08
CA LYS A 92 14.33 3.96 14.07
C LYS A 92 14.59 5.35 13.49
N PRO A 93 15.60 5.56 12.63
CA PRO A 93 15.83 6.88 12.03
C PRO A 93 14.60 7.43 11.32
N ILE A 94 13.80 6.58 10.67
CA ILE A 94 12.56 6.98 10.01
C ILE A 94 11.47 7.33 11.02
N LEU A 95 11.32 6.51 12.08
CA LEU A 95 10.33 6.77 13.15
C LEU A 95 10.63 8.04 13.95
N GLU A 96 11.90 8.33 14.19
CA GLU A 96 12.36 9.51 14.92
C GLU A 96 12.39 10.77 14.04
N GLY A 97 12.19 10.61 12.73
CA GLY A 97 12.26 11.70 11.75
C GLY A 97 13.69 12.20 11.49
N ASP A 98 14.69 11.41 11.86
CA ASP A 98 16.11 11.67 11.61
C ASP A 98 16.49 11.36 10.15
N LEU A 99 15.81 10.38 9.56
CA LEU A 99 15.92 10.00 8.15
C LEU A 99 14.54 10.04 7.49
N TYR A 100 14.40 10.79 6.40
CA TYR A 100 13.24 10.75 5.54
C TYR A 100 13.70 10.33 4.13
N PRO A 101 13.52 9.07 3.73
CA PRO A 101 14.03 8.60 2.45
C PRO A 101 13.27 9.29 1.32
N GLU A 102 14.01 9.97 0.45
CA GLU A 102 13.51 10.62 -0.76
C GLU A 102 13.54 9.65 -1.94
N THR A 103 14.44 8.66 -1.93
CA THR A 103 14.55 7.63 -2.98
C THR A 103 14.29 6.21 -2.48
N PHE A 104 14.03 5.30 -3.41
CA PHE A 104 13.90 3.87 -3.13
C PHE A 104 15.17 3.29 -2.50
N GLY A 105 16.35 3.71 -2.97
CA GLY A 105 17.63 3.27 -2.43
C GLY A 105 17.83 3.67 -0.98
N GLU A 106 17.44 4.89 -0.60
CA GLU A 106 17.50 5.35 0.79
C GLU A 106 16.54 4.56 1.69
N LEU A 107 15.32 4.29 1.20
CA LEU A 107 14.34 3.50 1.93
C LEU A 107 14.86 2.09 2.18
N VAL A 108 15.42 1.41 1.17
CA VAL A 108 15.99 0.07 1.32
C VAL A 108 17.21 0.08 2.23
N SER A 109 18.09 1.08 2.09
CA SER A 109 19.29 1.24 2.92
C SER A 109 18.94 1.37 4.40
N ALA A 110 17.83 2.04 4.73
CA ALA A 110 17.36 2.15 6.12
C ALA A 110 17.07 0.80 6.79
N TYR A 111 16.78 -0.25 6.02
CA TYR A 111 16.58 -1.61 6.54
C TYR A 111 17.82 -2.50 6.43
N GLY A 112 18.89 -2.06 5.76
CA GLY A 112 20.06 -2.87 5.42
C GLY A 112 21.32 -2.64 6.26
N GLU A 113 21.32 -1.68 7.19
CA GLU A 113 22.42 -1.45 8.16
C GLU A 113 22.37 -2.37 9.39
#